data_AF-A0A2V6FDW2-F1
#
_entry.id   AF-A0A2V6FDW2-F1
#
_cell.length_a   1.000
_cell.length_b   1.000
_cell.length_c   1.000
_cell.angle_alpha   90.00
_cell.angle_beta   90.00
_cell.angle_gamma   90.00
#
_symmetry.space_group_name_H-M   'P 1'
#
loop_
_entity.id
_entity.type
_entity.pdbx_description
1 polymer ?
#
loop_
_entity_poly.entity_id
_entity_poly.type
_entity_poly.pdbx_seq_one_letter_code
_entity_poly.pdbx_strand_id
1 'polypeptide(L)' 'FQIVADKHGHIVHLGERDCSIQRRNQKVIEECPSPLMTDGLRKKMGHACVKLAHAVGYQNAGTMEFLVDSSGHFY' A
#
# COMPACT_ATOMS: atom_id res chain seq x y z
N PHE A 1 0.00 -0.04 1.49
CA PHE A 1 1.02 0.90 0.96
C PHE A 1 0.88 2.25 1.63
N GLN A 2 2.00 2.82 2.08
CA GLN A 2 2.08 4.22 2.52
C GLN A 2 2.30 5.11 1.30
N ILE A 3 1.56 6.20 1.21
CA ILE A 3 1.72 7.23 0.18
C ILE A 3 1.90 8.60 0.81
N VAL A 4 2.52 9.51 0.06
CA VAL A 4 2.56 10.95 0.34
C VAL A 4 2.29 11.68 -0.97
N ALA A 5 1.35 12.62 -0.94
CA ALA A 5 0.98 13.44 -2.09
C ALA A 5 0.96 14.94 -1.71
N ASP A 6 1.36 15.80 -2.63
CA ASP A 6 1.32 17.26 -2.47
C ASP A 6 0.30 17.93 -3.40
N LYS A 7 0.10 19.23 -3.20
CA LYS A 7 -0.79 20.08 -4.02
C LYS A 7 -0.23 20.41 -5.41
N HIS A 8 1.03 20.06 -5.68
CA HIS A 8 1.70 20.29 -6.96
C HIS A 8 1.61 19.07 -7.89
N GLY A 9 0.97 17.99 -7.44
CA GLY A 9 0.78 16.78 -8.21
C GLY A 9 1.93 15.78 -8.06
N HIS A 10 2.84 15.96 -7.12
CA HIS A 10 3.83 14.94 -6.80
C HIS A 10 3.24 13.90 -5.89
N ILE A 11 3.42 12.63 -6.24
CA ILE A 11 2.94 11.49 -5.46
C ILE A 11 4.02 10.43 -5.42
N VAL A 12 4.32 9.95 -4.21
CA VAL A 12 5.27 8.85 -3.99
C VAL A 12 4.64 7.79 -3.08
N HIS A 13 4.96 6.53 -3.32
CA HIS A 13 4.73 5.47 -2.35
C HIS A 13 6.01 5.19 -1.56
N LEU A 14 5.90 4.97 -0.26
CA LEU A 14 7.01 4.66 0.64
C LEU A 14 7.13 3.16 0.95
N GLY A 15 6.40 2.33 0.19
CA GLY A 15 6.36 0.88 0.35
C GLY A 15 5.10 0.40 1.07
N GLU A 16 5.08 -0.88 1.39
CA GLU A 16 3.98 -1.59 2.03
C GLU A 16 4.24 -1.95 3.48
N ARG A 17 3.18 -2.29 4.21
CA ARG A 17 3.24 -2.92 5.52
C ARG A 17 2.39 -4.17 5.48
N ASP A 18 2.90 -5.26 6.04
CA ASP A 18 2.07 -6.43 6.33
C ASP A 18 1.38 -6.21 7.67
N CYS A 19 0.06 -6.30 7.68
CA CYS A 19 -0.75 -6.20 8.91
C CYS A 19 -1.68 -7.42 9.06
N SER A 20 -1.31 -8.56 8.47
CA SER A 20 -2.10 -9.80 8.51
C SER A 20 -2.21 -10.38 9.92
N ILE A 21 -1.23 -10.11 10.80
CA ILE A 21 -1.25 -10.54 12.20
C ILE A 21 -2.17 -9.60 13.01
N GLN A 22 -3.43 -9.99 13.08
CA GLN A 22 -4.50 -9.25 13.75
C GLN A 22 -5.32 -10.15 14.68
N ARG A 23 -5.94 -9.55 15.70
CA ARG A 23 -6.86 -10.24 16.62
C ARG A 23 -8.13 -9.42 16.74
N ARG A 24 -9.29 -10.02 16.39
CA ARG A 24 -10.60 -9.33 16.42
C ARG A 24 -10.57 -7.97 15.70
N ASN A 25 -10.04 -7.96 14.47
CA ASN A 25 -9.90 -6.77 13.61
C ASN A 25 -8.96 -5.67 14.13
N GLN A 26 -8.25 -5.91 15.23
CA GLN A 26 -7.19 -5.04 15.70
C GLN A 26 -5.84 -5.52 15.17
N LYS A 27 -5.11 -4.64 14.48
CA LYS A 27 -3.72 -4.89 14.06
C LYS A 27 -2.87 -5.07 15.31
N VAL A 28 -2.24 -6.23 15.46
CA VAL A 28 -1.43 -6.57 16.64
C VAL A 28 0.06 -6.38 16.32
N ILE A 29 0.48 -6.83 15.15
CA ILE A 29 1.85 -6.68 14.64
C ILE A 29 1.78 -6.14 13.21
N GLU A 30 2.67 -5.21 12.91
CA GLU A 30 2.93 -4.73 11.55
C GLU A 30 4.41 -4.88 11.22
N GLU A 31 4.73 -5.30 10.00
CA GLU A 31 6.11 -5.42 9.52
C GLU A 31 6.29 -4.73 8.16
N CYS A 32 7.51 -4.26 7.90
CA CYS A 32 7.88 -3.56 6.68
C CYS A 32 9.34 -3.89 6.30
N PRO A 33 9.62 -4.32 5.05
CA PRO A 33 8.65 -4.68 4.00
C PRO A 33 7.90 -5.99 4.31
N SER A 34 6.82 -6.29 3.58
CA SER A 34 6.09 -7.56 3.76
C SER A 34 6.91 -8.74 3.21
N PRO A 35 7.00 -9.88 3.92
CA PRO A 35 7.71 -11.08 3.45
C PRO A 35 7.02 -11.75 2.25
N LEU A 36 5.72 -11.49 2.03
CA LEU A 36 4.97 -11.99 0.88
C LEU A 36 5.35 -11.28 -0.43
N MET A 37 5.95 -10.09 -0.35
CA MET A 37 6.13 -9.24 -1.51
C MET A 37 7.35 -9.61 -2.35
N THR A 38 7.10 -9.86 -3.64
CA THR A 38 8.13 -9.85 -4.68
C THR A 38 8.31 -8.44 -5.24
N ASP A 39 9.46 -8.16 -5.86
CA ASP A 39 9.70 -6.86 -6.52
C ASP A 39 8.66 -6.55 -7.61
N GLY A 40 8.24 -7.57 -8.36
CA GLY A 40 7.22 -7.43 -9.39
C GLY A 40 5.85 -7.09 -8.82
N LEU A 41 5.44 -7.76 -7.74
CA LEU A 41 4.17 -7.48 -7.07
C LEU A 41 4.17 -6.09 -6.43
N ARG A 42 5.26 -5.74 -5.73
CA ARG A 42 5.43 -4.43 -5.09
C ARG A 42 5.34 -3.29 -6.10
N LYS A 43 6.00 -3.41 -7.26
CA LYS A 43 5.90 -2.41 -8.33
C LYS A 43 4.48 -2.25 -8.86
N LYS A 44 3.77 -3.36 -9.10
CA LYS A 44 2.38 -3.34 -9.58
C LYS A 44 1.44 -2.65 -8.59
N MET A 45 1.49 -3.06 -7.32
CA MET A 45 0.65 -2.48 -6.26
C MET A 45 1.02 -1.01 -5.99
N GLY A 46 2.32 -0.68 -5.94
CA GLY A 46 2.80 0.69 -5.76
C GLY A 46 2.32 1.64 -6.87
N HIS A 47 2.39 1.20 -8.14
CA HIS A 47 1.83 1.97 -9.26
C HIS A 47 0.31 2.14 -9.16
N ALA A 48 -0.43 1.10 -8.74
CA ALA A 48 -1.86 1.22 -8.52
C ALA A 48 -2.19 2.29 -7.46
N CYS A 49 -1.38 2.36 -6.39
CA CYS A 49 -1.54 3.37 -5.34
C CYS A 49 -1.36 4.79 -5.87
N VAL A 50 -0.26 5.02 -6.60
CA VAL A 50 0.04 6.34 -7.18
C VAL A 50 -1.05 6.75 -8.17
N LYS A 51 -1.52 5.82 -9.01
CA LYS A 51 -2.61 6.07 -9.96
C LYS A 51 -3.91 6.45 -9.25
N LEU A 52 -4.29 5.74 -8.18
CA LEU A 52 -5.51 6.05 -7.44
C LEU A 52 -5.39 7.40 -6.71
N ALA A 53 -4.25 7.67 -6.06
CA ALA A 53 -4.00 8.95 -5.40
C ALA A 53 -4.11 10.13 -6.38
N HIS A 54 -3.57 10.00 -7.59
CA HIS A 54 -3.73 10.98 -8.66
C HIS A 54 -5.19 11.16 -9.06
N ALA A 55 -5.93 10.05 -9.27
CA ALA A 55 -7.31 10.10 -9.75
C ALA A 55 -8.27 10.80 -8.78
N VAL A 56 -8.02 10.71 -7.48
CA VAL A 56 -8.86 11.34 -6.45
C VAL A 56 -8.33 12.71 -5.99
N GLY A 57 -7.22 13.19 -6.57
CA GLY A 57 -6.59 14.45 -6.15
C GLY A 57 -6.12 14.41 -4.68
N TYR A 58 -5.61 13.26 -4.23
CA TYR A 58 -5.20 13.07 -2.84
C TYR A 58 -4.09 14.04 -2.44
N GLN A 59 -4.12 14.53 -1.21
CA GLN A 59 -3.11 15.40 -0.62
C GLN A 59 -2.82 14.91 0.80
N ASN A 60 -1.59 15.12 1.28
CA ASN A 60 -1.07 14.64 2.57
C ASN A 60 -0.59 13.17 2.53
N ALA A 61 -0.24 12.62 3.69
CA ALA A 61 0.15 11.23 3.88
C ALA A 61 -1.10 10.34 4.04
N GLY A 62 -1.10 9.18 3.40
CA GLY A 62 -2.23 8.25 3.41
C GLY A 62 -1.78 6.80 3.36
N THR A 63 -2.69 5.88 3.72
CA THR A 63 -2.49 4.45 3.55
C THR A 63 -3.55 3.91 2.59
N MET A 64 -3.13 3.14 1.59
CA MET A 64 -4.01 2.29 0.79
C MET A 64 -3.83 0.85 1.25
N GLU A 65 -4.91 0.25 1.74
CA GLU A 65 -4.92 -1.13 2.23
C GLU A 65 -5.36 -2.07 1.12
N PHE A 66 -4.73 -3.25 1.07
CA PHE A 66 -5.02 -4.28 0.07
C PHE A 66 -5.18 -5.62 0.76
N LEU A 67 -5.99 -6.48 0.15
CA LEU A 67 -5.95 -7.92 0.43
C LEU A 67 -5.14 -8.59 -0.67
N VAL A 68 -4.21 -9.47 -0.29
CA VAL A 68 -3.40 -10.24 -1.24
C VAL A 68 -3.64 -11.72 -0.98
N ASP A 69 -4.00 -12.45 -2.03
CA ASP A 69 -4.22 -13.89 -1.95
C ASP A 69 -2.92 -14.69 -2.13
N SER A 70 -3.00 -16.02 -1.91
CA SER A 70 -1.84 -16.91 -2.04
C SER A 70 -1.31 -17.06 -3.47
N SER A 71 -2.08 -16.63 -4.48
CA SER A 71 -1.66 -16.60 -5.89
C SER A 71 -1.03 -15.25 -6.28
N GLY A 72 -0.96 -14.30 -5.35
CA GLY A 72 -0.41 -12.97 -5.56
C GLY A 72 -1.36 -12.00 -6.28
N HIS A 73 -2.66 -12.30 -6.36
CA HIS A 73 -3.63 -11.28 -6.76
C HIS A 73 -3.91 -10.34 -5.60
N PHE A 74 -4.05 -9.06 -5.91
CA PHE A 74 -4.36 -8.03 -4.93
C PHE A 74 -5.67 -7.33 -5.25
N TYR A 75 -6.38 -6.92 -4.20
CA TYR A 75 -7.69 -6.26 -4.25
C TYR A 75 -7.69 -5.02 -3.37
#